data_AF-A0A2R6KZE0-F1
#
_entry.id   AF-A0A2R6KZE0-F1
#
_cell.length_a   1.000
_cell.length_b   1.000
_cell.length_c   1.000
_cell.angle_alpha   90.00
_cell.angle_beta   90.00
_cell.angle_gamma   90.00
#
_symmetry.space_group_name_H-M   'P 1'
#
loop_
_entity.id
_entity.type
_entity.pdbx_description
1 polymer ?
#
loop_
_entity_poly.entity_id
_entity_poly.type
_entity_poly.pdbx_seq_one_letter_code
_entity_poly.pdbx_strand_id
1 'polypeptide(L)'
;MQPGDTVEVTVDVVLREGSSFTIDEGFDPAFADTEIVDSDGASFEANETDRVVAQYGTLGKDPRGSATLVYEVTIPDDAEAGDTFEISSREDSDVDAGTTELVVSQEDVDASRTLSQDVAEAGSTVEVTVDVAFDKGQSFTIDEGFDPAFADTEIVDPDGASFKANETDRVVAQYGTLGNDPRGSATLVYEVTIPDDAEVGDTFEISSREDSDVVLGTDEIEVVEDGALVGDVSFPTQATASSTFTQDGATAPGVAVGVQANFDAAVVVTYGDNLTIAGLDTFDAEDLDGSGVVVPVEDAGGFPGEHVAHVIPVDALSSDYAPGDEVSDQTASAVVDNDAASVLQGQIDFADQNYQGATDELTLDASLAGDDDVLYTVDVHPTDDEGNLIGPEYVGSSDVLSGSNEDVTIDLQDSNGEDVTFEPETDDTYVAMIHVVDDDSVEEGDDATPGEFPVLPHVSANG
;
A
#
# COMPACT_ATOMS: atom_id res chain seq x y z
N MET A 1 -9.07 -1.77 -16.40
CA MET A 1 -9.86 -3.03 -16.40
C MET A 1 -8.91 -4.19 -16.21
N GLN A 2 -9.37 -5.33 -15.71
CA GLN A 2 -8.57 -6.56 -15.55
C GLN A 2 -9.02 -7.62 -16.57
N PRO A 3 -8.17 -8.63 -16.87
CA PRO A 3 -8.59 -9.83 -17.61
C PRO A 3 -9.80 -10.49 -16.92
N GLY A 4 -10.82 -10.85 -17.70
CA GLY A 4 -12.06 -11.42 -17.19
C GLY A 4 -13.08 -10.42 -16.63
N ASP A 5 -12.74 -9.12 -16.50
CA ASP A 5 -13.70 -8.10 -16.09
C ASP A 5 -14.83 -7.96 -17.11
N THR A 6 -16.04 -7.71 -16.62
CA THR A 6 -17.21 -7.41 -17.44
C THR A 6 -17.59 -5.95 -17.29
N VAL A 7 -17.75 -5.26 -18.42
CA VAL A 7 -17.99 -3.81 -18.49
C VAL A 7 -19.35 -3.54 -19.12
N GLU A 8 -20.21 -2.81 -18.43
CA GLU A 8 -21.47 -2.33 -18.99
C GLU A 8 -21.23 -1.10 -19.87
N VAL A 9 -21.73 -1.17 -21.09
CA VAL A 9 -21.66 -0.12 -22.11
C VAL A 9 -23.07 0.36 -22.41
N THR A 10 -23.28 1.67 -22.25
CA THR A 10 -24.56 2.32 -22.53
C THR A 10 -24.44 3.29 -23.70
N VAL A 11 -25.30 3.11 -24.70
CA VAL A 11 -25.41 3.98 -25.88
C VAL A 11 -26.77 4.66 -25.88
N ASP A 12 -26.78 5.97 -25.64
CA ASP A 12 -27.99 6.80 -25.67
C ASP A 12 -28.12 7.57 -26.98
N VAL A 13 -29.28 7.42 -27.63
CA VAL A 13 -29.59 8.10 -28.88
C VAL A 13 -30.78 9.03 -28.69
N VAL A 14 -30.63 10.30 -29.09
CA VAL A 14 -31.73 11.28 -29.14
C VAL A 14 -31.78 11.96 -30.50
N LEU A 15 -32.92 11.83 -31.18
CA LEU A 15 -33.16 12.35 -32.51
C LEU A 15 -34.16 13.51 -32.48
N ARG A 16 -33.97 14.50 -33.36
CA ARG A 16 -34.85 15.69 -33.44
C ARG A 16 -36.28 15.36 -33.90
N GLU A 17 -36.44 14.30 -34.68
CA GLU A 17 -37.71 13.78 -35.15
C GLU A 17 -37.66 12.25 -35.12
N GLY A 18 -38.81 11.60 -34.95
CA GLY A 18 -38.86 10.13 -34.90
C GLY A 18 -38.46 9.50 -36.23
N SER A 19 -37.40 8.69 -36.24
CA SER A 19 -36.95 7.94 -37.42
C SER A 19 -36.60 6.49 -37.07
N SER A 20 -36.36 5.69 -38.10
CA SER A 20 -35.64 4.42 -37.94
C SER A 20 -34.14 4.70 -38.00
N PHE A 21 -33.34 3.97 -37.23
CA PHE A 21 -31.89 4.08 -37.22
C PHE A 21 -31.25 2.77 -36.77
N THR A 22 -29.97 2.61 -37.09
CA THR A 22 -29.12 1.49 -36.72
C THR A 22 -27.95 1.98 -35.87
N ILE A 23 -27.66 1.27 -34.79
CA ILE A 23 -26.41 1.36 -34.03
C ILE A 23 -25.57 0.16 -34.44
N ASP A 24 -24.36 0.40 -34.93
CA ASP A 24 -23.41 -0.63 -35.35
C ASP A 24 -22.04 -0.34 -34.73
N GLU A 25 -21.73 -1.03 -33.65
CA GLU A 25 -20.48 -0.89 -32.90
C GLU A 25 -19.57 -2.08 -33.16
N GLY A 26 -18.31 -1.79 -33.46
CA GLY A 26 -17.26 -2.78 -33.64
C GLY A 26 -16.25 -2.73 -32.50
N PHE A 27 -15.68 -3.90 -32.19
CA PHE A 27 -14.69 -4.07 -31.13
C PHE A 27 -13.35 -4.50 -31.75
N ASP A 28 -12.26 -3.82 -31.37
CA ASP A 28 -10.91 -4.18 -31.80
C ASP A 28 -9.92 -4.04 -30.63
N PRO A 29 -9.29 -5.14 -30.17
CA PRO A 29 -9.55 -6.53 -30.54
C PRO A 29 -10.92 -7.03 -30.04
N ALA A 30 -11.27 -8.28 -30.38
CA ALA A 30 -12.51 -8.91 -29.92
C ALA A 30 -12.48 -9.21 -28.42
N PHE A 31 -13.62 -9.03 -27.76
CA PHE A 31 -13.84 -9.42 -26.36
C PHE A 31 -14.01 -10.94 -26.21
N ALA A 32 -13.97 -11.46 -24.99
CA ALA A 32 -14.27 -12.86 -24.72
C ALA A 32 -15.76 -13.18 -24.78
N ASP A 33 -16.61 -12.26 -24.35
CA ASP A 33 -18.06 -12.38 -24.41
C ASP A 33 -18.75 -11.02 -24.64
N THR A 34 -19.99 -11.06 -25.11
CA THR A 34 -20.86 -9.88 -25.27
C THR A 34 -22.31 -10.23 -25.01
N GLU A 35 -22.92 -9.61 -23.98
CA GLU A 35 -24.30 -9.87 -23.56
C GLU A 35 -25.16 -8.61 -23.62
N ILE A 36 -26.37 -8.71 -24.19
CA ILE A 36 -27.33 -7.59 -24.21
C ILE A 36 -28.08 -7.54 -22.88
N VAL A 37 -27.91 -6.44 -22.15
CA VAL A 37 -28.55 -6.20 -20.84
C VAL A 37 -29.92 -5.55 -21.00
N ASP A 38 -29.99 -4.44 -21.75
CA ASP A 38 -31.25 -3.80 -22.15
C ASP A 38 -31.18 -3.36 -23.60
N SER A 39 -32.19 -3.77 -24.36
CA SER A 39 -32.29 -3.44 -25.78
C SER A 39 -33.13 -2.20 -26.07
N ASP A 40 -33.89 -1.70 -25.09
CA ASP A 40 -35.01 -0.77 -25.29
C ASP A 40 -35.84 -1.17 -26.52
N GLY A 41 -36.14 -2.47 -26.66
CA GLY A 41 -36.96 -2.98 -27.75
C GLY A 41 -36.32 -2.92 -29.15
N ALA A 42 -34.98 -2.85 -29.26
CA ALA A 42 -34.26 -3.07 -30.51
C ALA A 42 -34.57 -4.43 -31.14
N SER A 43 -34.28 -4.57 -32.42
CA SER A 43 -34.01 -5.87 -33.05
C SER A 43 -32.54 -5.96 -33.40
N PHE A 44 -31.92 -7.12 -33.21
CA PHE A 44 -30.49 -7.31 -33.42
C PHE A 44 -30.20 -8.01 -34.75
N GLU A 45 -29.23 -7.48 -35.49
CA GLU A 45 -28.63 -8.19 -36.62
C GLU A 45 -27.36 -8.94 -36.22
N ALA A 46 -26.64 -8.46 -35.20
CA ALA A 46 -25.47 -9.12 -34.62
C ALA A 46 -25.37 -8.83 -33.11
N ASN A 47 -24.90 -9.83 -32.36
CA ASN A 47 -24.45 -9.76 -30.98
C ASN A 47 -23.30 -10.77 -30.87
N GLU A 48 -22.13 -10.34 -31.34
CA GLU A 48 -20.92 -11.14 -31.51
C GLU A 48 -19.81 -10.50 -30.69
N THR A 49 -18.76 -11.26 -30.36
CA THR A 49 -17.65 -10.83 -29.51
C THR A 49 -16.79 -9.72 -30.12
N ASP A 50 -16.97 -9.41 -31.39
CA ASP A 50 -16.30 -8.34 -32.13
C ASP A 50 -17.27 -7.25 -32.63
N ARG A 51 -18.58 -7.39 -32.37
CA ARG A 51 -19.59 -6.49 -32.95
C ARG A 51 -20.99 -6.61 -32.34
N VAL A 52 -21.64 -5.46 -32.14
CA VAL A 52 -23.07 -5.35 -31.81
C VAL A 52 -23.80 -4.50 -32.87
N VAL A 53 -24.92 -5.03 -33.39
CA VAL A 53 -25.78 -4.31 -34.36
C VAL A 53 -27.23 -4.30 -33.89
N ALA A 54 -27.71 -3.13 -33.46
CA ALA A 54 -29.06 -2.90 -32.98
C ALA A 54 -29.87 -1.99 -33.92
N GLN A 55 -31.10 -2.37 -34.24
CA GLN A 55 -31.99 -1.61 -35.12
C GLN A 55 -33.26 -1.15 -34.40
N TYR A 56 -33.62 0.12 -34.63
CA TYR A 56 -34.79 0.77 -34.05
C TYR A 56 -35.73 1.32 -35.13
N GLY A 57 -37.05 1.23 -34.88
CA GLY A 57 -38.08 1.72 -35.82
C GLY A 57 -38.16 0.96 -37.15
N THR A 58 -37.56 -0.23 -37.24
CA THR A 58 -37.58 -1.11 -38.41
C THR A 58 -38.59 -2.26 -38.24
N LEU A 59 -38.76 -3.11 -39.26
CA LEU A 59 -39.58 -4.34 -39.22
C LEU A 59 -41.05 -4.15 -38.80
N GLY A 60 -41.64 -2.99 -39.09
CA GLY A 60 -43.04 -2.68 -38.76
C GLY A 60 -43.25 -2.10 -37.36
N LYS A 61 -42.19 -1.73 -36.65
CA LYS A 61 -42.24 -0.91 -35.44
C LYS A 61 -42.29 0.58 -35.80
N ASP A 62 -42.91 1.39 -34.93
CA ASP A 62 -43.03 2.83 -35.13
C ASP A 62 -41.66 3.53 -35.00
N PRO A 63 -41.40 4.59 -35.79
CA PRO A 63 -40.20 5.42 -35.64
C PRO A 63 -40.04 5.97 -34.23
N ARG A 64 -38.80 6.05 -33.72
CA ARG A 64 -38.51 6.51 -32.35
C ARG A 64 -37.70 7.80 -32.35
N GLY A 65 -37.98 8.66 -31.37
CA GLY A 65 -37.23 9.90 -31.14
C GLY A 65 -36.06 9.74 -30.17
N SER A 66 -36.00 8.62 -29.44
CA SER A 66 -34.87 8.24 -28.61
C SER A 66 -34.85 6.71 -28.39
N ALA A 67 -33.67 6.19 -28.06
CA ALA A 67 -33.49 4.84 -27.54
C ALA A 67 -32.21 4.74 -26.70
N THR A 68 -32.17 3.75 -25.81
CA THR A 68 -30.98 3.39 -25.02
C THR A 68 -30.65 1.93 -25.30
N LEU A 69 -29.39 1.65 -25.63
CA LEU A 69 -28.86 0.29 -25.74
C LEU A 69 -27.88 0.07 -24.61
N VAL A 70 -28.05 -1.00 -23.84
CA VAL A 70 -27.14 -1.41 -22.78
C VAL A 70 -26.67 -2.83 -23.05
N TYR A 71 -25.37 -3.04 -23.10
CA TYR A 71 -24.75 -4.35 -23.25
C TYR A 71 -23.47 -4.45 -22.42
N GLU A 72 -23.08 -5.66 -22.07
CA GLU A 72 -21.87 -5.98 -21.34
C GLU A 72 -20.84 -6.60 -22.27
N VAL A 73 -19.57 -6.28 -22.08
CA VAL A 73 -18.43 -6.92 -22.75
C VAL A 73 -17.46 -7.47 -21.72
N THR A 74 -16.90 -8.66 -21.98
CA THR A 74 -15.94 -9.30 -21.07
C THR A 74 -14.53 -9.27 -21.65
N ILE A 75 -13.55 -8.75 -20.90
CA ILE A 75 -12.14 -8.76 -21.29
C ILE A 75 -11.64 -10.21 -21.33
N PRO A 76 -10.89 -10.64 -22.36
CA PRO A 76 -10.28 -11.97 -22.39
C PRO A 76 -9.38 -12.26 -21.19
N ASP A 77 -9.45 -13.50 -20.68
CA ASP A 77 -8.62 -13.96 -19.55
C ASP A 77 -7.12 -13.97 -19.87
N ASP A 78 -6.76 -13.95 -21.17
CA ASP A 78 -5.38 -13.92 -21.66
C ASP A 78 -4.89 -12.53 -22.11
N ALA A 79 -5.65 -11.47 -21.80
CA ALA A 79 -5.23 -10.09 -22.08
C ALA A 79 -4.05 -9.68 -21.16
N GLU A 80 -3.11 -8.92 -21.72
CA GLU A 80 -1.91 -8.45 -21.02
C GLU A 80 -2.06 -6.99 -20.54
N ALA A 81 -1.25 -6.61 -19.56
CA ALA A 81 -1.22 -5.24 -19.05
C ALA A 81 -0.84 -4.25 -20.17
N GLY A 82 -1.61 -3.17 -20.30
CA GLY A 82 -1.46 -2.20 -21.37
C GLY A 82 -2.16 -2.58 -22.68
N ASP A 83 -2.82 -3.74 -22.77
CA ASP A 83 -3.72 -4.02 -23.88
C ASP A 83 -4.89 -3.02 -23.90
N THR A 84 -5.24 -2.56 -25.09
CA THR A 84 -6.34 -1.62 -25.31
C THR A 84 -7.42 -2.28 -26.15
N PHE A 85 -8.66 -2.21 -25.66
CA PHE A 85 -9.86 -2.63 -26.38
C PHE A 85 -10.66 -1.40 -26.80
N GLU A 86 -10.81 -1.21 -28.10
CA GLU A 86 -11.58 -0.10 -28.65
C GLU A 86 -13.02 -0.54 -28.97
N ILE A 87 -13.99 0.24 -28.51
CA ILE A 87 -15.40 0.16 -28.92
C ILE A 87 -15.68 1.38 -29.78
N SER A 88 -16.04 1.18 -31.05
CA SER A 88 -16.26 2.30 -31.97
C SER A 88 -17.44 2.09 -32.93
N SER A 89 -18.11 3.20 -33.24
CA SER A 89 -19.16 3.21 -34.27
C SER A 89 -18.58 2.95 -35.66
N ARG A 90 -19.16 1.97 -36.38
CA ARG A 90 -18.76 1.62 -37.75
C ARG A 90 -19.38 2.55 -38.78
N GLU A 91 -18.82 2.56 -40.00
CA GLU A 91 -19.31 3.39 -41.11
C GLU A 91 -20.79 3.13 -41.50
N ASP A 92 -21.30 1.93 -41.21
CA ASP A 92 -22.67 1.52 -41.49
C ASP A 92 -23.67 1.92 -40.37
N SER A 93 -23.18 2.48 -39.25
CA SER A 93 -24.02 3.01 -38.18
C SER A 93 -24.70 4.32 -38.61
N ASP A 94 -26.00 4.47 -38.31
CA ASP A 94 -26.72 5.73 -38.53
C ASP A 94 -26.43 6.75 -37.42
N VAL A 95 -25.83 6.29 -36.31
CA VAL A 95 -25.50 7.08 -35.12
C VAL A 95 -24.01 6.94 -34.84
N ASP A 96 -23.36 8.08 -34.60
CA ASP A 96 -21.96 8.14 -34.19
C ASP A 96 -21.92 8.28 -32.65
N ALA A 97 -21.59 7.19 -31.96
CA ALA A 97 -21.41 7.14 -30.52
C ALA A 97 -19.97 7.48 -30.08
N GLY A 98 -19.06 7.72 -31.03
CA GLY A 98 -17.64 7.95 -30.75
C GLY A 98 -16.85 6.64 -30.59
N THR A 99 -15.67 6.78 -29.97
CA THR A 99 -14.77 5.68 -29.63
C THR A 99 -14.52 5.69 -28.12
N THR A 100 -14.65 4.53 -27.49
CA THR A 100 -14.28 4.27 -26.10
C THR A 100 -13.11 3.32 -26.07
N GLU A 101 -12.07 3.64 -25.30
CA GLU A 101 -10.90 2.78 -25.09
C GLU A 101 -10.96 2.20 -23.68
N LEU A 102 -10.88 0.86 -23.58
CA LEU A 102 -10.73 0.15 -22.32
C LEU A 102 -9.30 -0.34 -22.23
N VAL A 103 -8.55 0.14 -21.25
CA VAL A 103 -7.15 -0.26 -21.03
C VAL A 103 -7.08 -1.30 -19.93
N VAL A 104 -6.35 -2.38 -20.18
CA VAL A 104 -6.05 -3.41 -19.20
C VAL A 104 -4.94 -2.91 -18.28
N SER A 105 -5.18 -2.87 -16.98
CA SER A 105 -4.21 -2.54 -15.94
C SER A 105 -3.75 -3.82 -15.24
N GLN A 106 -2.48 -3.87 -14.82
CA GLN A 106 -2.04 -4.88 -13.86
C GLN A 106 -2.77 -4.63 -12.52
N GLU A 107 -3.11 -5.72 -11.81
CA GLU A 107 -3.59 -5.66 -10.44
C GLU A 107 -2.50 -5.07 -9.54
N ASP A 108 -2.88 -4.36 -8.49
CA ASP A 108 -1.95 -3.98 -7.42
C ASP A 108 -1.52 -5.27 -6.74
N VAL A 109 -0.39 -5.81 -7.19
CA VAL A 109 0.24 -6.96 -6.55
C VAL A 109 0.99 -6.42 -5.35
N ASP A 110 0.48 -6.70 -4.16
CA ASP A 110 1.24 -6.47 -2.93
C ASP A 110 2.22 -7.63 -2.78
N ALA A 111 3.47 -7.42 -3.19
CA ALA A 111 4.51 -8.42 -3.08
C ALA A 111 5.79 -7.84 -2.52
N SER A 112 6.44 -8.63 -1.68
CA SER A 112 7.69 -8.28 -1.03
C SER A 112 8.63 -9.48 -0.99
N ARG A 113 9.93 -9.17 -0.94
CA ARG A 113 10.97 -10.14 -0.62
C ARG A 113 11.70 -9.66 0.61
N THR A 114 11.97 -10.59 1.51
CA THR A 114 12.69 -10.34 2.75
C THR A 114 13.82 -11.35 2.85
N LEU A 115 15.03 -10.83 3.06
CA LEU A 115 16.19 -11.64 3.41
C LEU A 115 16.27 -11.72 4.93
N SER A 116 16.68 -12.87 5.47
CA SER A 116 17.03 -12.97 6.89
C SER A 116 18.30 -12.18 7.24
N GLN A 117 19.09 -11.82 6.22
CA GLN A 117 20.28 -10.99 6.28
C GLN A 117 20.71 -10.59 4.85
N ASP A 118 21.13 -9.35 4.67
CA ASP A 118 21.66 -8.77 3.42
C ASP A 118 23.20 -8.85 3.32
N VAL A 119 23.86 -9.44 4.31
CA VAL A 119 25.26 -9.82 4.24
C VAL A 119 25.47 -11.19 4.87
N ALA A 120 26.50 -11.91 4.45
CA ALA A 120 26.70 -13.30 4.82
C ALA A 120 28.18 -13.71 4.81
N GLU A 121 28.51 -14.79 5.49
CA GLU A 121 29.86 -15.35 5.44
C GLU A 121 29.97 -16.36 4.30
N ALA A 122 31.18 -16.58 3.79
CA ALA A 122 31.42 -17.68 2.87
C ALA A 122 31.00 -19.02 3.52
N GLY A 123 30.12 -19.78 2.85
CA GLY A 123 29.59 -21.04 3.34
C GLY A 123 28.36 -20.93 4.26
N SER A 124 27.90 -19.72 4.63
CA SER A 124 26.66 -19.57 5.39
C SER A 124 25.41 -19.64 4.51
N THR A 125 24.26 -19.87 5.13
CA THR A 125 22.96 -19.90 4.47
C THR A 125 22.16 -18.65 4.84
N VAL A 126 21.44 -18.08 3.87
CA VAL A 126 20.51 -16.97 4.03
C VAL A 126 19.11 -17.47 3.67
N GLU A 127 18.13 -17.21 4.52
CA GLU A 127 16.72 -17.49 4.23
C GLU A 127 16.13 -16.31 3.44
N VAL A 128 15.34 -16.65 2.44
CA VAL A 128 14.63 -15.71 1.56
C VAL A 128 13.15 -16.05 1.63
N THR A 129 12.36 -15.07 2.07
CA THR A 129 10.90 -15.14 2.09
C THR A 129 10.35 -14.23 0.99
N VAL A 130 9.43 -14.75 0.19
CA VAL A 130 8.70 -13.98 -0.82
C VAL A 130 7.21 -14.08 -0.52
N ASP A 131 6.61 -12.95 -0.18
CA ASP A 131 5.17 -12.82 0.07
C ASP A 131 4.50 -12.17 -1.13
N VAL A 132 3.35 -12.69 -1.50
CA VAL A 132 2.55 -12.19 -2.63
C VAL A 132 1.07 -12.22 -2.23
N ALA A 133 0.38 -11.11 -2.43
CA ALA A 133 -1.05 -10.97 -2.27
C ALA A 133 -1.69 -10.26 -3.48
N PHE A 134 -2.91 -10.68 -3.76
CA PHE A 134 -3.76 -10.18 -4.83
C PHE A 134 -5.17 -9.95 -4.27
N ASP A 135 -5.89 -8.96 -4.78
CA ASP A 135 -7.27 -8.68 -4.38
C ASP A 135 -8.21 -9.85 -4.72
N LYS A 136 -7.89 -10.60 -5.78
CA LYS A 136 -8.62 -11.79 -6.21
C LYS A 136 -7.71 -12.99 -6.41
N GLY A 137 -8.28 -14.18 -6.25
CA GLY A 137 -7.53 -15.41 -6.45
C GLY A 137 -7.16 -15.64 -7.92
N GLN A 138 -5.87 -15.77 -8.22
CA GLN A 138 -5.36 -16.06 -9.55
C GLN A 138 -4.24 -17.11 -9.57
N SER A 139 -3.78 -17.47 -10.77
CA SER A 139 -2.62 -18.33 -10.97
C SER A 139 -1.42 -17.48 -11.37
N PHE A 140 -0.26 -17.74 -10.77
CA PHE A 140 0.93 -16.94 -10.98
C PHE A 140 2.20 -17.78 -10.79
N THR A 141 3.32 -17.25 -11.28
CA THR A 141 4.66 -17.82 -11.21
C THR A 141 5.62 -16.83 -10.57
N ILE A 142 6.38 -17.30 -9.59
CA ILE A 142 7.54 -16.61 -9.04
C ILE A 142 8.77 -17.23 -9.72
N ASP A 143 9.56 -16.41 -10.42
CA ASP A 143 10.78 -16.83 -11.12
C ASP A 143 11.96 -15.94 -10.73
N GLU A 144 12.75 -16.43 -9.78
CA GLU A 144 13.87 -15.73 -9.17
C GLU A 144 15.19 -16.21 -9.79
N GLY A 145 16.05 -15.27 -10.20
CA GLY A 145 17.38 -15.53 -10.74
C GLY A 145 18.48 -15.01 -9.84
N PHE A 146 19.60 -15.73 -9.82
CA PHE A 146 20.75 -15.39 -8.96
C PHE A 146 22.00 -15.10 -9.80
N ASP A 147 22.70 -14.00 -9.51
CA ASP A 147 23.99 -13.66 -10.14
C ASP A 147 24.98 -13.08 -9.12
N PRO A 148 26.15 -13.72 -8.90
CA PRO A 148 26.52 -15.06 -9.35
C PRO A 148 25.66 -16.16 -8.72
N ALA A 149 25.82 -17.40 -9.21
CA ALA A 149 25.14 -18.55 -8.65
C ALA A 149 25.60 -18.84 -7.21
N PHE A 150 24.66 -19.20 -6.34
CA PHE A 150 24.92 -19.70 -5.00
C PHE A 150 25.56 -21.10 -5.01
N ALA A 151 26.03 -21.56 -3.86
CA ALA A 151 26.57 -22.91 -3.70
C ALA A 151 25.47 -23.98 -3.66
N ASP A 152 24.35 -23.65 -3.03
CA ASP A 152 23.18 -24.51 -2.86
C ASP A 152 21.91 -23.65 -2.75
N THR A 153 20.77 -24.27 -3.04
CA THR A 153 19.45 -23.66 -2.86
C THR A 153 18.46 -24.72 -2.38
N GLU A 154 17.84 -24.50 -1.23
CA GLU A 154 16.92 -25.43 -0.58
C GLU A 154 15.54 -24.78 -0.36
N ILE A 155 14.46 -25.45 -0.76
CA ILE A 155 13.10 -24.96 -0.47
C ILE A 155 12.72 -25.35 0.95
N VAL A 156 12.44 -24.35 1.79
CA VAL A 156 12.05 -24.53 3.21
C VAL A 156 10.54 -24.69 3.33
N ASP A 157 9.77 -23.74 2.80
CA ASP A 157 8.31 -23.80 2.74
C ASP A 157 7.82 -23.39 1.35
N PRO A 158 7.25 -24.31 0.57
CA PRO A 158 6.73 -23.98 -0.75
C PRO A 158 5.35 -23.33 -0.72
N ASP A 159 4.64 -23.29 0.42
CA ASP A 159 3.22 -22.95 0.53
C ASP A 159 2.37 -23.58 -0.60
N GLY A 160 2.57 -24.89 -0.81
CA GLY A 160 1.82 -25.64 -1.81
C GLY A 160 2.16 -25.32 -3.28
N ALA A 161 3.23 -24.58 -3.55
CA ALA A 161 3.76 -24.38 -4.89
C ALA A 161 4.06 -25.70 -5.61
N SER A 162 3.88 -25.67 -6.93
CA SER A 162 4.50 -26.65 -7.84
C SER A 162 5.80 -26.06 -8.41
N PHE A 163 6.88 -26.84 -8.39
CA PHE A 163 8.21 -26.34 -8.81
C PHE A 163 8.56 -26.73 -10.24
N LYS A 164 9.13 -25.75 -10.96
CA LYS A 164 9.79 -25.98 -12.25
C LYS A 164 11.31 -26.02 -12.12
N ALA A 165 11.89 -25.24 -11.20
CA ALA A 165 13.33 -25.21 -10.93
C ALA A 165 13.59 -24.94 -9.45
N ASN A 166 14.65 -25.57 -8.94
CA ASN A 166 15.29 -25.30 -7.66
C ASN A 166 16.78 -25.58 -7.90
N GLU A 167 17.44 -24.61 -8.52
CA GLU A 167 18.81 -24.67 -9.03
C GLU A 167 19.62 -23.56 -8.35
N THR A 168 20.95 -23.71 -8.34
CA THR A 168 21.85 -22.78 -7.63
C THR A 168 21.88 -21.36 -8.23
N ASP A 169 21.31 -21.17 -9.41
CA ASP A 169 21.20 -19.90 -10.13
C ASP A 169 19.74 -19.47 -10.34
N ARG A 170 18.75 -20.26 -9.87
CA ARG A 170 17.33 -20.00 -10.16
C ARG A 170 16.35 -20.80 -9.30
N VAL A 171 15.29 -20.14 -8.82
CA VAL A 171 14.11 -20.78 -8.21
C VAL A 171 12.85 -20.44 -9.02
N VAL A 172 12.03 -21.45 -9.34
CA VAL A 172 10.74 -21.25 -10.03
C VAL A 172 9.61 -22.00 -9.35
N ALA A 173 8.71 -21.24 -8.72
CA ALA A 173 7.52 -21.72 -8.03
C ALA A 173 6.25 -21.28 -8.76
N GLN A 174 5.26 -22.17 -8.87
CA GLN A 174 4.00 -21.89 -9.55
C GLN A 174 2.80 -22.20 -8.66
N TYR A 175 1.85 -21.27 -8.64
CA TYR A 175 0.64 -21.28 -7.83
C TYR A 175 -0.61 -21.23 -8.71
N GLY A 176 -1.72 -21.84 -8.26
CA GLY A 176 -2.98 -21.89 -9.02
C GLY A 176 -2.90 -22.62 -10.38
N THR A 177 -1.80 -23.32 -10.67
CA THR A 177 -1.59 -24.07 -11.91
C THR A 177 -1.73 -25.58 -11.69
N LEU A 178 -1.76 -26.36 -12.77
CA LEU A 178 -1.76 -27.84 -12.75
C LEU A 178 -2.93 -28.50 -11.99
N GLY A 179 -4.08 -27.83 -11.91
CA GLY A 179 -5.30 -28.35 -11.26
C GLY A 179 -5.45 -27.96 -9.80
N ASN A 180 -4.63 -27.02 -9.31
CA ASN A 180 -4.88 -26.30 -8.07
C ASN A 180 -5.80 -25.10 -8.32
N ASP A 181 -6.58 -24.73 -7.31
CA ASP A 181 -7.45 -23.56 -7.38
C ASP A 181 -6.60 -22.27 -7.37
N PRO A 182 -7.04 -21.21 -8.08
CA PRO A 182 -6.45 -19.87 -7.96
C PRO A 182 -6.29 -19.43 -6.51
N ARG A 183 -5.22 -18.68 -6.21
CA ARG A 183 -4.89 -18.20 -4.85
C ARG A 183 -4.82 -16.69 -4.80
N GLY A 184 -5.39 -16.11 -3.74
CA GLY A 184 -5.27 -14.66 -3.47
C GLY A 184 -3.99 -14.29 -2.73
N SER A 185 -3.24 -15.27 -2.20
CA SER A 185 -1.91 -15.05 -1.64
C SER A 185 -1.08 -16.32 -1.57
N ALA A 186 0.25 -16.16 -1.51
CA ALA A 186 1.19 -17.21 -1.16
C ALA A 186 2.47 -16.66 -0.51
N THR A 187 3.13 -17.50 0.29
CA THR A 187 4.45 -17.24 0.88
C THR A 187 5.42 -18.33 0.43
N LEU A 188 6.48 -17.97 -0.29
CA LEU A 188 7.56 -18.88 -0.67
C LEU A 188 8.76 -18.65 0.24
N VAL A 189 9.23 -19.70 0.92
CA VAL A 189 10.46 -19.64 1.74
C VAL A 189 11.50 -20.60 1.19
N TYR A 190 12.68 -20.07 0.88
CA TYR A 190 13.84 -20.86 0.43
C TYR A 190 15.14 -20.33 1.04
N GLU A 191 16.14 -21.18 1.10
CA GLU A 191 17.46 -20.90 1.63
C GLU A 191 18.48 -20.92 0.49
N VAL A 192 19.42 -19.97 0.49
CA VAL A 192 20.57 -19.93 -0.43
C VAL A 192 21.87 -20.01 0.36
N THR A 193 22.84 -20.79 -0.12
CA THR A 193 24.16 -20.93 0.54
C THR A 193 25.24 -20.18 -0.22
N ILE A 194 25.98 -19.30 0.46
CA ILE A 194 27.13 -18.60 -0.13
C ILE A 194 28.26 -19.61 -0.43
N PRO A 195 28.93 -19.55 -1.59
CA PRO A 195 30.11 -20.37 -1.87
C PRO A 195 31.21 -20.27 -0.80
N ASP A 196 31.77 -21.42 -0.40
CA ASP A 196 32.90 -21.51 0.54
C ASP A 196 34.16 -20.73 0.09
N ASP A 197 34.27 -20.44 -1.22
CA ASP A 197 35.39 -19.73 -1.83
C ASP A 197 35.09 -18.27 -2.20
N ALA A 198 33.93 -17.74 -1.79
CA ALA A 198 33.62 -16.33 -1.93
C ALA A 198 34.59 -15.46 -1.11
N GLU A 199 34.95 -14.30 -1.64
CA GLU A 199 35.85 -13.34 -1.01
C GLU A 199 35.04 -12.21 -0.35
N VAL A 200 35.57 -11.61 0.71
CA VAL A 200 34.95 -10.47 1.37
C VAL A 200 34.76 -9.31 0.39
N GLY A 201 33.55 -8.74 0.35
CA GLY A 201 33.12 -7.73 -0.59
C GLY A 201 32.61 -8.27 -1.93
N ASP A 202 32.53 -9.60 -2.11
CA ASP A 202 31.74 -10.18 -3.19
C ASP A 202 30.24 -9.94 -2.92
N THR A 203 29.44 -9.74 -3.97
CA THR A 203 27.99 -9.50 -3.87
C THR A 203 27.24 -10.56 -4.66
N PHE A 204 26.12 -11.03 -4.11
CA PHE A 204 25.18 -11.95 -4.73
C PHE A 204 23.82 -11.30 -4.91
N GLU A 205 23.36 -11.18 -6.15
CA GLU A 205 22.09 -10.56 -6.48
C GLU A 205 20.97 -11.60 -6.58
N ILE A 206 19.79 -11.25 -6.07
CA ILE A 206 18.52 -11.98 -6.23
C ILE A 206 17.55 -11.04 -6.95
N SER A 207 17.02 -11.46 -8.10
CA SER A 207 16.10 -10.62 -8.90
C SER A 207 15.04 -11.43 -9.61
N SER A 208 13.85 -10.84 -9.74
CA SER A 208 12.78 -11.42 -10.54
C SER A 208 13.16 -11.40 -12.02
N ARG A 209 12.94 -12.52 -12.71
CA ARG A 209 13.25 -12.68 -14.13
C ARG A 209 12.07 -12.22 -14.99
N GLU A 210 12.33 -12.03 -16.29
CA GLU A 210 11.31 -11.64 -17.29
C GLU A 210 10.11 -12.61 -17.38
N ASP A 211 10.29 -13.87 -16.99
CA ASP A 211 9.24 -14.91 -17.01
C ASP A 211 8.45 -14.96 -15.67
N SER A 212 8.75 -14.10 -14.70
CA SER A 212 8.03 -14.00 -13.43
C SER A 212 6.75 -13.18 -13.61
N ASP A 213 5.63 -13.67 -13.06
CA ASP A 213 4.36 -12.92 -13.02
C ASP A 213 4.37 -11.87 -11.88
N VAL A 214 5.29 -12.02 -10.93
CA VAL A 214 5.53 -11.09 -9.82
C VAL A 214 6.88 -10.41 -10.04
N VAL A 215 6.87 -9.08 -10.11
CA VAL A 215 8.07 -8.27 -10.35
C VAL A 215 8.53 -7.67 -9.04
N LEU A 216 9.64 -8.18 -8.51
CA LEU A 216 10.33 -7.63 -7.35
C LEU A 216 11.60 -6.91 -7.82
N GLY A 217 12.18 -6.10 -6.95
CA GLY A 217 13.44 -5.42 -7.20
C GLY A 217 14.64 -6.38 -7.32
N THR A 218 15.83 -5.83 -7.14
CA THR A 218 17.05 -6.62 -6.91
C THR A 218 17.44 -6.49 -5.46
N ASP A 219 17.63 -7.61 -4.77
CA ASP A 219 18.23 -7.66 -3.45
C ASP A 219 19.67 -8.16 -3.55
N GLU A 220 20.55 -7.65 -2.69
CA GLU A 220 21.98 -7.94 -2.71
C GLU A 220 22.41 -8.59 -1.39
N ILE A 221 23.29 -9.59 -1.48
CA ILE A 221 23.95 -10.20 -0.32
C ILE A 221 25.46 -9.94 -0.42
N GLU A 222 26.03 -9.11 0.47
CA GLU A 222 27.48 -8.87 0.52
C GLU A 222 28.20 -9.94 1.38
N VAL A 223 29.35 -10.43 0.92
CA VAL A 223 30.16 -11.36 1.70
C VAL A 223 31.03 -10.61 2.71
N VAL A 224 30.93 -10.97 3.98
CA VAL A 224 31.66 -10.33 5.09
C VAL A 224 32.67 -11.28 5.75
N GLU A 225 33.52 -10.72 6.61
CA GLU A 225 34.46 -11.52 7.42
C GLU A 225 33.71 -12.43 8.41
N ASP A 226 34.26 -13.62 8.67
CA ASP A 226 33.75 -14.54 9.71
C ASP A 226 33.69 -13.84 11.09
N GLY A 227 32.50 -13.84 11.69
CA GLY A 227 32.16 -13.14 12.92
C GLY A 227 31.95 -11.64 12.77
N ALA A 228 31.73 -11.13 11.55
CA ALA A 228 31.30 -9.76 11.34
C ALA A 228 29.93 -9.52 11.99
N LEU A 229 29.83 -8.37 12.65
CA LEU A 229 28.57 -7.90 13.20
C LEU A 229 27.79 -7.27 12.06
N VAL A 230 26.58 -7.78 11.86
CA VAL A 230 25.66 -7.35 10.82
C VAL A 230 24.42 -6.85 11.50
N GLY A 231 24.01 -5.63 11.18
CA GLY A 231 22.73 -5.12 11.57
C GLY A 231 22.29 -4.05 10.60
N ASP A 232 20.99 -4.04 10.32
CA ASP A 232 20.29 -3.03 9.54
C ASP A 232 19.24 -2.37 10.44
N VAL A 233 19.00 -1.08 10.24
CA VAL A 233 17.96 -0.35 10.94
C VAL A 233 17.11 0.49 10.00
N SER A 234 15.81 0.35 10.14
CA SER A 234 14.82 1.22 9.51
C SER A 234 14.06 2.00 10.57
N PHE A 235 14.05 3.32 10.44
CA PHE A 235 13.39 4.19 11.38
C PHE A 235 12.45 5.15 10.64
N PRO A 236 11.17 4.76 10.42
CA PRO A 236 10.25 5.58 9.67
C PRO A 236 9.75 6.79 10.47
N THR A 237 9.35 7.84 9.75
CA THR A 237 8.56 8.95 10.33
C THR A 237 7.31 8.41 11.00
N GLN A 238 7.08 8.83 12.22
CA GLN A 238 6.01 8.32 13.07
C GLN A 238 5.61 9.34 14.13
N ALA A 239 4.42 9.16 14.71
CA ALA A 239 3.95 9.94 15.84
C ALA A 239 4.14 9.20 17.16
N THR A 240 4.46 9.94 18.21
CA THR A 240 4.43 9.44 19.58
C THR A 240 3.85 10.48 20.52
N ALA A 241 3.57 10.10 21.76
CA ALA A 241 3.04 10.99 22.79
C ALA A 241 1.83 11.82 22.30
N SER A 242 1.01 11.21 21.46
CA SER A 242 -0.04 11.87 20.69
C SER A 242 -1.42 11.60 21.29
N SER A 243 -2.41 12.39 20.89
CA SER A 243 -3.82 12.12 21.22
C SER A 243 -4.25 10.78 20.64
N THR A 244 -5.16 10.09 21.33
CA THR A 244 -5.78 8.86 20.84
C THR A 244 -7.22 8.77 21.33
N PHE A 245 -8.08 8.10 20.56
CA PHE A 245 -9.47 7.84 20.95
C PHE A 245 -9.60 6.70 21.97
N THR A 246 -8.54 5.93 22.21
CA THR A 246 -8.59 4.73 23.08
C THR A 246 -8.33 5.02 24.56
N GLN A 247 -7.86 6.23 24.90
CA GLN A 247 -7.62 6.66 26.27
C GLN A 247 -7.69 8.18 26.43
N ASP A 248 -7.91 8.64 27.65
CA ASP A 248 -7.85 10.06 27.99
C ASP A 248 -6.39 10.57 27.92
N GLY A 249 -6.17 11.60 27.12
CA GLY A 249 -4.87 12.29 27.01
C GLY A 249 -3.84 11.56 26.16
N ALA A 250 -2.64 12.12 26.11
CA ALA A 250 -1.57 11.60 25.27
C ALA A 250 -1.10 10.20 25.68
N THR A 251 -0.69 9.40 24.69
CA THR A 251 -0.05 8.11 24.90
C THR A 251 1.31 8.23 25.60
N ALA A 252 1.77 7.13 26.19
CA ALA A 252 3.13 7.08 26.74
C ALA A 252 4.14 7.12 25.57
N PRO A 253 5.19 7.96 25.62
CA PRO A 253 6.14 8.09 24.52
C PRO A 253 6.93 6.80 24.24
N GLY A 254 6.93 6.36 22.99
CA GLY A 254 7.68 5.22 22.49
C GLY A 254 7.74 5.27 20.96
N VAL A 255 8.77 4.67 20.38
CA VAL A 255 8.97 4.64 18.93
C VAL A 255 9.19 3.21 18.45
N ALA A 256 8.72 2.91 17.24
CA ALA A 256 8.98 1.65 16.57
C ALA A 256 10.22 1.79 15.68
N VAL A 257 11.10 0.79 15.76
CA VAL A 257 12.33 0.72 14.97
C VAL A 257 12.38 -0.68 14.36
N GLY A 258 12.45 -0.77 13.02
CA GLY A 258 12.73 -2.02 12.34
C GLY A 258 14.20 -2.36 12.50
N VAL A 259 14.51 -3.53 13.05
CA VAL A 259 15.90 -3.93 13.31
C VAL A 259 16.11 -5.39 12.92
N GLN A 260 17.08 -5.62 12.04
CA GLN A 260 17.60 -6.94 11.76
C GLN A 260 19.05 -7.00 12.26
N ALA A 261 19.42 -8.01 13.05
CA ALA A 261 20.80 -8.15 13.50
C ALA A 261 21.18 -9.60 13.84
N ASN A 262 22.43 -9.98 13.54
CA ASN A 262 22.96 -11.31 13.89
C ASN A 262 23.60 -11.38 15.30
N PHE A 263 23.37 -10.38 16.14
CA PHE A 263 23.94 -10.25 17.49
C PHE A 263 22.94 -9.60 18.46
N ASP A 264 23.13 -9.83 19.75
CA ASP A 264 22.35 -9.16 20.80
C ASP A 264 22.61 -7.65 20.73
N ALA A 265 21.60 -6.87 20.40
CA ALA A 265 21.74 -5.45 20.09
C ALA A 265 21.06 -4.56 21.14
N ALA A 266 21.70 -3.43 21.42
CA ALA A 266 21.09 -2.27 22.03
C ALA A 266 20.56 -1.37 20.91
N VAL A 267 19.25 -1.09 20.93
CA VAL A 267 18.60 -0.12 20.05
C VAL A 267 18.52 1.19 20.82
N VAL A 268 19.24 2.19 20.34
CA VAL A 268 19.41 3.48 21.03
C VAL A 268 18.82 4.57 20.15
N VAL A 269 17.83 5.29 20.66
CA VAL A 269 17.24 6.44 19.99
C VAL A 269 17.87 7.69 20.57
N THR A 270 18.43 8.53 19.71
CA THR A 270 19.16 9.73 20.13
C THR A 270 18.64 10.99 19.44
N TYR A 271 18.94 12.14 20.04
CA TYR A 271 18.65 13.45 19.46
C TYR A 271 19.82 14.43 19.64
N GLY A 272 19.85 15.44 18.77
CA GLY A 272 20.82 16.52 18.76
C GLY A 272 22.26 16.09 18.43
N ASP A 273 23.14 17.08 18.26
CA ASP A 273 24.52 16.87 17.80
C ASP A 273 25.40 16.03 18.76
N ASN A 274 25.00 15.89 20.02
CA ASN A 274 25.77 15.19 21.05
C ASN A 274 25.32 13.73 21.25
N LEU A 275 24.41 13.21 20.42
CA LEU A 275 23.84 11.86 20.57
C LEU A 275 23.28 11.65 21.98
N THR A 276 22.41 12.57 22.44
CA THR A 276 21.74 12.41 23.73
C THR A 276 20.66 11.34 23.61
N ILE A 277 20.66 10.38 24.52
CA ILE A 277 19.78 9.20 24.48
C ILE A 277 18.38 9.61 24.91
N ALA A 278 17.40 9.48 24.01
CA ALA A 278 15.98 9.62 24.32
C ALA A 278 15.36 8.33 24.88
N GLY A 279 15.74 7.21 24.28
CA GLY A 279 15.24 5.88 24.58
C GLY A 279 16.32 4.85 24.32
N LEU A 280 16.31 3.77 25.10
CA LEU A 280 17.25 2.67 24.96
C LEU A 280 16.57 1.39 25.44
N ASP A 281 16.67 0.35 24.62
CA ASP A 281 16.34 -1.02 25.04
C ASP A 281 17.33 -2.01 24.41
N THR A 282 17.35 -3.25 24.90
CA THR A 282 18.22 -4.32 24.41
C THR A 282 17.42 -5.54 24.04
N PHE A 283 17.77 -6.16 22.93
CA PHE A 283 17.08 -7.30 22.34
C PHE A 283 18.08 -8.43 22.05
N ASP A 284 17.62 -9.67 22.22
CA ASP A 284 18.39 -10.84 21.82
C ASP A 284 18.36 -10.96 20.29
N ALA A 285 19.43 -11.47 19.67
CA ALA A 285 19.51 -11.57 18.20
C ALA A 285 18.32 -12.31 17.55
N GLU A 286 17.75 -13.29 18.27
CA GLU A 286 16.61 -14.10 17.81
C GLU A 286 15.31 -13.28 17.67
N ASP A 287 15.20 -12.13 18.32
CA ASP A 287 14.05 -11.21 18.26
C ASP A 287 14.26 -10.08 17.23
N LEU A 288 15.41 -10.05 16.54
CA LEU A 288 15.82 -8.99 15.60
C LEU A 288 15.83 -9.53 14.17
N ASP A 289 14.64 -9.82 13.66
CA ASP A 289 14.40 -10.40 12.33
C ASP A 289 14.05 -9.37 11.25
N GLY A 290 14.13 -8.07 11.59
CA GLY A 290 13.66 -6.96 10.76
C GLY A 290 12.27 -6.45 11.15
N SER A 291 11.54 -7.16 12.02
CA SER A 291 10.28 -6.66 12.55
C SER A 291 10.50 -5.44 13.46
N GLY A 292 9.44 -4.61 13.57
CA GLY A 292 9.48 -3.41 14.39
C GLY A 292 9.52 -3.74 15.89
N VAL A 293 10.60 -3.35 16.56
CA VAL A 293 10.69 -3.35 18.02
C VAL A 293 10.30 -1.99 18.59
N VAL A 294 9.68 -1.97 19.77
CA VAL A 294 9.28 -0.72 20.44
C VAL A 294 10.36 -0.32 21.44
N VAL A 295 10.88 0.89 21.28
CA VAL A 295 11.81 1.52 22.23
C VAL A 295 11.07 2.60 23.02
N PRO A 296 10.92 2.43 24.36
CA PRO A 296 10.33 3.47 25.20
C PRO A 296 11.19 4.75 25.19
N VAL A 297 10.53 5.90 25.11
CA VAL A 297 11.18 7.22 25.18
C VAL A 297 10.97 7.77 26.59
N GLU A 298 12.02 7.77 27.41
CA GLU A 298 11.95 8.22 28.80
C GLU A 298 12.58 9.61 29.01
N ASP A 299 13.44 10.06 28.10
CA ASP A 299 13.91 11.44 28.03
C ASP A 299 13.25 12.17 26.86
N ALA A 300 12.30 13.04 27.18
CA ALA A 300 11.55 13.82 26.19
C ALA A 300 12.34 15.03 25.65
N GLY A 301 13.65 15.10 25.87
CA GLY A 301 14.50 16.07 25.21
C GLY A 301 14.49 15.83 23.70
N GLY A 302 14.44 16.89 22.90
CA GLY A 302 14.37 16.76 21.44
C GLY A 302 13.00 16.35 20.89
N PHE A 303 12.04 15.92 21.71
CA PHE A 303 10.69 15.54 21.26
C PHE A 303 9.70 16.71 21.25
N PRO A 304 8.82 16.78 20.24
CA PRO A 304 8.94 16.11 18.93
C PRO A 304 10.07 16.74 18.10
N GLY A 305 10.62 16.02 17.11
CA GLY A 305 11.75 16.48 16.30
C GLY A 305 12.54 15.38 15.58
N GLU A 306 13.68 15.73 14.99
CA GLU A 306 14.62 14.80 14.35
C GLU A 306 15.31 13.90 15.40
N HIS A 307 15.29 12.59 15.14
CA HIS A 307 15.93 11.56 15.95
C HIS A 307 16.69 10.58 15.06
N VAL A 308 17.66 9.90 15.66
CA VAL A 308 18.42 8.84 15.00
C VAL A 308 18.35 7.58 15.86
N ALA A 309 17.88 6.48 15.26
CA ALA A 309 17.95 5.15 15.84
C ALA A 309 19.29 4.50 15.48
N HIS A 310 19.94 3.87 16.46
CA HIS A 310 21.24 3.21 16.30
C HIS A 310 21.15 1.76 16.75
N VAL A 311 21.78 0.85 16.01
CA VAL A 311 21.95 -0.56 16.38
C VAL A 311 23.39 -0.79 16.79
N ILE A 312 23.59 -1.18 18.05
CA ILE A 312 24.92 -1.31 18.66
C ILE A 312 24.99 -2.67 19.39
N PRO A 313 26.07 -3.46 19.25
CA PRO A 313 26.22 -4.69 20.04
C PRO A 313 26.21 -4.39 21.54
N VAL A 314 25.45 -5.16 22.32
CA VAL A 314 25.30 -4.94 23.77
C VAL A 314 26.66 -4.95 24.49
N ASP A 315 27.59 -5.81 24.07
CA ASP A 315 28.92 -5.92 24.66
C ASP A 315 29.88 -4.79 24.26
N ALA A 316 29.51 -3.97 23.27
CA ALA A 316 30.24 -2.80 22.82
C ALA A 316 29.81 -1.51 23.55
N LEU A 317 28.75 -1.56 24.37
CA LEU A 317 28.39 -0.46 25.26
C LEU A 317 29.52 -0.19 26.27
N SER A 318 29.98 1.05 26.30
CA SER A 318 31.14 1.44 27.12
C SER A 318 30.81 1.65 28.61
N SER A 319 29.51 1.74 28.93
CA SER A 319 28.96 1.88 30.28
C SER A 319 27.48 1.48 30.28
N ASP A 320 26.91 1.39 31.48
CA ASP A 320 25.46 1.32 31.65
C ASP A 320 24.88 2.72 31.36
N TYR A 321 24.26 2.90 30.19
CA TYR A 321 23.61 4.13 29.78
C TYR A 321 22.16 4.19 30.29
N ALA A 322 21.66 5.41 30.50
CA ALA A 322 20.25 5.70 30.73
C ALA A 322 19.79 6.85 29.80
N PRO A 323 18.47 6.97 29.56
CA PRO A 323 17.91 8.14 28.89
C PRO A 323 18.36 9.46 29.54
N GLY A 324 18.73 10.43 28.71
CA GLY A 324 19.35 11.70 29.05
C GLY A 324 20.89 11.68 29.11
N ASP A 325 21.53 10.51 29.04
CA ASP A 325 22.99 10.41 28.91
C ASP A 325 23.45 10.72 27.48
N GLU A 326 24.69 11.21 27.34
CA GLU A 326 25.35 11.35 26.02
C GLU A 326 26.11 10.08 25.68
N VAL A 327 25.95 9.56 24.46
CA VAL A 327 26.72 8.42 23.95
C VAL A 327 28.21 8.78 23.91
N SER A 328 29.08 7.87 24.36
CA SER A 328 30.54 8.13 24.34
C SER A 328 31.10 7.88 22.94
N ASP A 329 32.24 8.52 22.61
CA ASP A 329 32.96 8.26 21.36
C ASP A 329 33.25 6.76 21.12
N GLN A 330 33.48 5.99 22.19
CA GLN A 330 33.73 4.55 22.08
C GLN A 330 32.48 3.79 21.63
N THR A 331 31.32 4.08 22.22
CA THR A 331 30.06 3.43 21.86
C THR A 331 29.55 3.94 20.50
N ALA A 332 29.69 5.23 20.22
CA ALA A 332 29.36 5.79 18.90
C ALA A 332 30.21 5.17 17.77
N SER A 333 31.47 4.82 18.04
CA SER A 333 32.32 4.12 17.07
C SER A 333 31.95 2.64 16.88
N ALA A 334 31.04 2.09 17.68
CA ALA A 334 30.58 0.71 17.61
C ALA A 334 29.15 0.57 17.05
N VAL A 335 28.55 1.68 16.62
CA VAL A 335 27.31 1.67 15.83
C VAL A 335 27.55 0.84 14.58
N VAL A 336 26.74 -0.19 14.39
CA VAL A 336 26.77 -1.04 13.21
C VAL A 336 25.98 -0.37 12.10
N ASP A 337 24.76 0.08 12.42
CA ASP A 337 23.94 0.86 11.51
C ASP A 337 23.07 1.90 12.25
N ASN A 338 22.61 2.92 11.52
CA ASN A 338 21.79 4.01 12.03
C ASN A 338 20.88 4.61 10.96
N ASP A 339 19.66 4.97 11.35
CA ASP A 339 18.69 5.62 10.47
C ASP A 339 18.01 6.79 11.19
N ALA A 340 17.70 7.84 10.43
CA ALA A 340 17.24 9.12 10.93
C ALA A 340 15.85 9.47 10.40
N ALA A 341 14.96 9.91 11.31
CA ALA A 341 13.63 10.37 10.93
C ALA A 341 13.07 11.42 11.89
N SER A 342 12.02 12.09 11.43
CA SER A 342 11.21 13.00 12.23
C SER A 342 10.25 12.19 13.08
N VAL A 343 10.31 12.36 14.40
CA VAL A 343 9.30 11.86 15.33
C VAL A 343 8.35 12.98 15.69
N LEU A 344 7.10 12.81 15.28
CA LEU A 344 6.06 13.81 15.35
C LEU A 344 5.22 13.67 16.63
N GLN A 345 4.48 14.71 16.95
CA GLN A 345 3.44 14.69 17.98
C GLN A 345 2.14 15.26 17.41
N GLY A 346 1.16 14.39 17.20
CA GLY A 346 -0.18 14.74 16.77
C GLY A 346 -1.09 15.01 17.97
N GLN A 347 -1.77 16.16 18.00
CA GLN A 347 -2.82 16.42 18.98
C GLN A 347 -4.08 16.86 18.26
N ILE A 348 -5.17 16.13 18.52
CA ILE A 348 -6.52 16.51 18.11
C ILE A 348 -7.34 16.75 19.39
N ASP A 349 -8.04 17.88 19.45
CA ASP A 349 -9.13 18.13 20.40
C ASP A 349 -10.45 18.15 19.63
N PHE A 350 -11.16 17.03 19.69
CA PHE A 350 -12.43 16.81 19.01
C PHE A 350 -13.53 16.56 20.04
N ALA A 351 -14.08 17.64 20.56
CA ALA A 351 -15.12 17.60 21.58
C ALA A 351 -16.50 17.24 21.01
N ASP A 352 -17.40 16.73 21.86
CA ASP A 352 -18.79 16.47 21.49
C ASP A 352 -19.50 17.74 20.96
N GLN A 353 -20.01 17.66 19.73
CA GLN A 353 -20.72 18.76 19.08
C GLN A 353 -22.23 18.51 19.04
N ASN A 354 -23.00 19.59 19.08
CA ASN A 354 -24.46 19.53 19.14
C ASN A 354 -25.09 20.52 18.16
N TYR A 355 -25.82 19.99 17.17
CA TYR A 355 -26.49 20.78 16.14
C TYR A 355 -28.01 20.75 16.34
N GLN A 356 -28.68 21.88 16.05
CA GLN A 356 -30.15 21.97 16.14
C GLN A 356 -30.87 21.46 14.88
N GLY A 357 -30.14 21.24 13.80
CA GLY A 357 -30.61 20.73 12.53
C GLY A 357 -29.47 19.97 11.86
N ALA A 358 -29.70 19.57 10.61
CA ALA A 358 -28.67 18.91 9.82
C ALA A 358 -27.43 19.81 9.66
N THR A 359 -26.26 19.18 9.60
CA THR A 359 -24.96 19.85 9.36
C THR A 359 -24.18 19.08 8.31
N ASP A 360 -23.40 19.83 7.55
CA ASP A 360 -22.49 19.33 6.51
C ASP A 360 -21.02 19.65 6.89
N GLU A 361 -20.80 20.15 8.11
CA GLU A 361 -19.49 20.59 8.62
C GLU A 361 -19.32 20.19 10.09
N LEU A 362 -18.08 19.86 10.48
CA LEU A 362 -17.62 19.70 11.87
C LEU A 362 -16.51 20.71 12.18
N THR A 363 -16.23 20.91 13.47
CA THR A 363 -15.09 21.74 13.90
C THR A 363 -14.22 21.04 14.93
N LEU A 364 -12.89 21.14 14.81
CA LEU A 364 -11.93 20.61 15.78
C LEU A 364 -10.67 21.46 15.87
N ASP A 365 -9.87 21.26 16.92
CA ASP A 365 -8.50 21.80 16.97
C ASP A 365 -7.52 20.68 16.63
N ALA A 366 -6.52 20.98 15.81
CA ALA A 366 -5.52 20.01 15.37
C ALA A 366 -4.11 20.60 15.39
N SER A 367 -3.14 19.79 15.76
CA SER A 367 -1.73 20.17 15.65
C SER A 367 -0.86 18.96 15.33
N LEU A 368 0.13 19.20 14.49
CA LEU A 368 1.23 18.28 14.23
C LEU A 368 2.53 19.02 14.48
N ALA A 369 3.30 18.56 15.46
CA ALA A 369 4.57 19.15 15.85
C ALA A 369 5.73 18.18 15.60
N GLY A 370 6.94 18.73 15.42
CA GLY A 370 8.18 17.96 15.22
C GLY A 370 8.88 18.35 13.93
N ASP A 371 8.11 18.72 12.91
CA ASP A 371 8.59 19.23 11.64
C ASP A 371 7.59 20.24 11.11
N ASP A 372 8.05 21.47 10.86
CA ASP A 372 7.19 22.58 10.40
C ASP A 372 6.86 22.47 8.91
N ASP A 373 7.62 21.64 8.15
CA ASP A 373 7.44 21.46 6.72
C ASP A 373 6.46 20.30 6.40
N VAL A 374 6.07 19.49 7.40
CA VAL A 374 5.12 18.39 7.22
C VAL A 374 3.69 18.93 7.13
N LEU A 375 3.05 18.66 6.00
CA LEU A 375 1.63 18.94 5.75
C LEU A 375 0.76 17.75 6.15
N TYR A 376 -0.45 18.02 6.60
CA TYR A 376 -1.40 16.99 7.03
C TYR A 376 -2.85 17.39 6.82
N THR A 377 -3.74 16.42 6.75
CA THR A 377 -5.19 16.59 6.84
C THR A 377 -5.72 15.93 8.10
N VAL A 378 -6.95 16.30 8.48
CA VAL A 378 -7.69 15.61 9.53
C VAL A 378 -8.91 14.95 8.93
N ASP A 379 -8.86 13.63 8.85
CA ASP A 379 -9.94 12.82 8.31
C ASP A 379 -10.82 12.30 9.43
N VAL A 380 -12.13 12.22 9.16
CA VAL A 380 -13.13 11.74 10.11
C VAL A 380 -13.68 10.41 9.64
N HIS A 381 -13.63 9.43 10.55
CA HIS A 381 -14.09 8.07 10.34
C HIS A 381 -15.30 7.76 11.22
N PRO A 382 -16.26 6.98 10.70
CA PRO A 382 -17.34 6.45 11.52
C PRO A 382 -16.82 5.37 12.47
N THR A 383 -17.61 5.09 13.49
CA THR A 383 -17.41 3.95 14.39
C THR A 383 -18.61 3.01 14.36
N ASP A 384 -18.40 1.76 14.75
CA ASP A 384 -19.48 0.80 14.92
C ASP A 384 -20.30 1.05 16.20
N ASP A 385 -21.37 0.27 16.39
CA ASP A 385 -22.25 0.35 17.58
C ASP A 385 -21.51 0.10 18.92
N GLU A 386 -20.31 -0.50 18.86
CA GLU A 386 -19.44 -0.73 20.01
C GLU A 386 -18.39 0.38 20.21
N GLY A 387 -18.35 1.38 19.33
CA GLY A 387 -17.40 2.50 19.34
C GLY A 387 -16.03 2.16 18.76
N ASN A 388 -15.90 1.06 18.01
CA ASN A 388 -14.66 0.73 17.31
C ASN A 388 -14.60 1.47 15.98
N LEU A 389 -13.41 1.94 15.63
CA LEU A 389 -13.11 2.59 14.35
C LEU A 389 -13.45 1.69 13.16
N ILE A 390 -14.15 2.23 12.17
CA ILE A 390 -14.32 1.61 10.84
C ILE A 390 -13.32 2.29 9.89
N GLY A 391 -12.07 1.84 9.94
CA GLY A 391 -10.94 2.51 9.26
C GLY A 391 -11.11 2.73 7.74
N PRO A 392 -11.67 1.78 6.97
CA PRO A 392 -11.86 1.97 5.53
C PRO A 392 -12.97 2.96 5.13
N GLU A 393 -13.77 3.44 6.08
CA GLU A 393 -14.87 4.36 5.81
C GLU A 393 -14.50 5.78 6.25
N TYR A 394 -14.92 6.76 5.47
CA TYR A 394 -14.63 8.18 5.69
C TYR A 394 -15.91 9.00 5.56
N VAL A 395 -16.03 10.06 6.35
CA VAL A 395 -17.20 10.95 6.36
C VAL A 395 -16.84 12.43 6.34
N GLY A 396 -15.56 12.79 6.28
CA GLY A 396 -15.13 14.16 6.09
C GLY A 396 -13.62 14.32 6.17
N SER A 397 -13.13 15.46 5.68
CA SER A 397 -11.71 15.84 5.74
C SER A 397 -11.58 17.36 5.94
N SER A 398 -10.42 17.80 6.40
CA SER A 398 -10.05 19.22 6.42
C SER A 398 -9.35 19.59 5.11
N ASP A 399 -9.25 20.88 4.82
CA ASP A 399 -8.19 21.39 3.94
C ASP A 399 -6.81 20.95 4.46
N VAL A 400 -5.79 21.00 3.61
CA VAL A 400 -4.41 20.71 3.98
C VAL A 400 -3.88 21.73 5.00
N LEU A 401 -3.35 21.23 6.11
CA LEU A 401 -2.89 22.00 7.27
C LEU A 401 -1.37 21.88 7.46
N SER A 402 -0.81 22.84 8.20
CA SER A 402 0.56 22.80 8.73
C SER A 402 0.58 23.23 10.19
N GLY A 403 1.53 22.73 10.99
CA GLY A 403 1.71 23.14 12.38
C GLY A 403 0.46 22.99 13.27
N SER A 404 0.07 24.06 13.98
CA SER A 404 -1.06 24.09 14.91
C SER A 404 -2.20 24.98 14.44
N ASN A 405 -3.42 24.44 14.43
CA ASN A 405 -4.63 25.08 13.92
C ASN A 405 -5.78 24.95 14.92
N GLU A 406 -6.49 26.06 15.13
CA GLU A 406 -7.67 26.15 16.00
C GLU A 406 -8.92 26.34 15.13
N ASP A 407 -10.06 25.84 15.59
CA ASP A 407 -11.35 25.94 14.90
C ASP A 407 -11.30 25.47 13.42
N VAL A 408 -10.59 24.37 13.15
CA VAL A 408 -10.50 23.75 11.81
C VAL A 408 -11.88 23.25 11.39
N THR A 409 -12.35 23.67 10.22
CA THR A 409 -13.56 23.11 9.61
C THR A 409 -13.22 21.78 8.93
N ILE A 410 -14.06 20.78 9.18
CA ILE A 410 -14.08 19.52 8.43
C ILE A 410 -15.31 19.55 7.54
N ASP A 411 -15.12 19.48 6.23
CA ASP A 411 -16.22 19.35 5.28
C ASP A 411 -16.65 17.89 5.21
N LEU A 412 -17.96 17.64 5.35
CA LEU A 412 -18.51 16.30 5.36
C LEU A 412 -18.73 15.80 3.94
N GLN A 413 -17.94 14.81 3.55
CA GLN A 413 -18.01 14.13 2.26
C GLN A 413 -17.49 12.70 2.39
N ASP A 414 -17.89 11.83 1.47
CA ASP A 414 -17.31 10.49 1.37
C ASP A 414 -15.99 10.51 0.57
N SER A 415 -15.35 9.34 0.43
CA SER A 415 -14.11 9.20 -0.34
C SER A 415 -14.30 9.39 -1.86
N ASN A 416 -15.53 9.46 -2.37
CA ASN A 416 -15.83 9.80 -3.75
C ASN A 416 -16.04 11.33 -3.94
N GLY A 417 -15.94 12.11 -2.85
CA GLY A 417 -16.26 13.53 -2.84
C GLY A 417 -17.75 13.83 -2.92
N GLU A 418 -18.62 12.86 -2.59
CA GLU A 418 -20.05 13.09 -2.46
C GLU A 418 -20.37 13.68 -1.07
N ASP A 419 -21.12 14.79 -1.04
CA ASP A 419 -21.52 15.45 0.20
C ASP A 419 -22.23 14.50 1.17
N VAL A 420 -21.77 14.48 2.42
CA VAL A 420 -22.39 13.76 3.53
C VAL A 420 -23.11 14.75 4.43
N THR A 421 -24.35 14.44 4.81
CA THR A 421 -25.13 15.28 5.74
C THR A 421 -25.41 14.50 7.01
N PHE A 422 -25.02 15.06 8.15
CA PHE A 422 -25.40 14.53 9.45
C PHE A 422 -26.77 15.07 9.86
N GLU A 423 -27.73 14.16 10.00
CA GLU A 423 -29.10 14.49 10.40
C GLU A 423 -29.21 14.68 11.92
N PRO A 424 -30.12 15.54 12.41
CA PRO A 424 -30.33 15.68 13.84
C PRO A 424 -30.97 14.40 14.43
N GLU A 425 -30.74 14.18 15.72
CA GLU A 425 -31.29 13.04 16.49
C GLU A 425 -30.67 11.66 16.17
N THR A 426 -29.52 11.61 15.49
CA THR A 426 -28.63 10.43 15.51
C THR A 426 -27.59 10.58 16.63
N ASP A 427 -27.26 9.47 17.30
CA ASP A 427 -26.28 9.41 18.38
C ASP A 427 -25.00 8.69 17.88
N ASP A 428 -24.57 9.04 16.67
CA ASP A 428 -23.43 8.39 16.02
C ASP A 428 -22.10 8.89 16.60
N THR A 429 -21.10 8.01 16.63
CA THR A 429 -19.76 8.32 17.13
C THR A 429 -18.73 8.29 16.02
N TYR A 430 -17.77 9.20 16.08
CA TYR A 430 -16.77 9.41 15.05
C TYR A 430 -15.38 9.59 15.67
N VAL A 431 -14.35 9.26 14.90
CA VAL A 431 -12.95 9.45 15.27
C VAL A 431 -12.27 10.30 14.23
N ALA A 432 -11.53 11.31 14.66
CA ALA A 432 -10.69 12.11 13.79
C ALA A 432 -9.24 11.60 13.84
N MET A 433 -8.59 11.50 12.67
CA MET A 433 -7.24 10.98 12.50
C MET A 433 -6.40 11.94 11.66
N ILE A 434 -5.10 12.01 11.94
CA ILE A 434 -4.15 12.80 11.13
C ILE A 434 -3.64 11.92 9.99
N HIS A 435 -3.76 12.43 8.77
CA HIS A 435 -3.19 11.84 7.56
C HIS A 435 -2.10 12.77 7.04
N VAL A 436 -0.95 12.23 6.65
CA VAL A 436 0.21 13.03 6.24
C VAL A 436 0.29 13.09 4.74
N VAL A 437 0.43 14.30 4.22
CA VAL A 437 0.59 14.54 2.78
C VAL A 437 1.94 13.99 2.32
N ASP A 438 1.90 13.11 1.34
CA ASP A 438 3.05 12.48 0.70
C ASP A 438 3.21 12.89 -0.79
N ASP A 439 2.46 13.91 -1.23
CA ASP A 439 2.54 14.49 -2.57
C ASP A 439 3.17 15.90 -2.56
N ASP A 440 4.35 16.03 -3.18
CA ASP A 440 5.11 17.28 -3.33
C ASP A 440 4.36 18.40 -4.09
N SER A 441 3.26 18.09 -4.78
CA SER A 441 2.46 19.06 -5.54
C SER A 441 1.37 19.74 -4.73
N VAL A 442 1.09 19.25 -3.52
CA VAL A 442 0.06 19.75 -2.61
C VAL A 442 0.63 20.87 -1.73
N GLU A 443 -0.13 21.95 -1.58
CA GLU A 443 0.22 23.10 -0.73
C GLU A 443 -0.76 23.27 0.45
N GLU A 444 -0.33 23.95 1.51
CA GLU A 444 -1.21 24.31 2.64
C GLU A 444 -2.44 25.10 2.15
N GLY A 445 -3.62 24.67 2.59
CA GLY A 445 -4.92 25.23 2.24
C GLY A 445 -5.51 24.71 0.93
N ASP A 446 -4.89 23.71 0.29
CA ASP A 446 -5.53 22.95 -0.78
C ASP A 446 -6.68 22.10 -0.21
N ASP A 447 -7.75 21.96 -0.99
CA ASP A 447 -8.86 21.06 -0.66
C ASP A 447 -8.35 19.60 -0.72
N ALA A 448 -8.72 18.77 0.26
CA ALA A 448 -8.37 17.35 0.28
C ALA A 448 -9.62 16.47 0.33
N THR A 449 -9.56 15.34 -0.36
CA THR A 449 -10.59 14.30 -0.27
C THR A 449 -10.28 13.32 0.88
N PRO A 450 -11.29 12.85 1.62
CA PRO A 450 -11.06 11.89 2.69
C PRO A 450 -10.41 10.61 2.16
N GLY A 451 -9.38 10.14 2.85
CA GLY A 451 -8.59 8.96 2.48
C GLY A 451 -7.60 9.18 1.35
N GLU A 452 -7.39 10.41 0.89
CA GLU A 452 -6.43 10.75 -0.16
C GLU A 452 -4.98 10.50 0.26
N PHE A 453 -4.67 10.75 1.55
CA PHE A 453 -3.32 10.65 2.09
C PHE A 453 -3.20 9.50 3.10
N PRO A 454 -1.99 8.94 3.30
CA PRO A 454 -1.78 7.87 4.27
C PRO A 454 -1.96 8.35 5.71
N VAL A 455 -2.48 7.47 6.57
CA VAL A 455 -2.56 7.72 8.02
C VAL A 455 -1.16 7.79 8.63
N LEU A 456 -0.93 8.74 9.54
CA LEU A 456 0.33 8.82 10.28
C LEU A 456 0.44 7.68 11.30
N PRO A 457 1.44 6.78 11.19
CA PRO A 457 1.61 5.71 12.17
C PRO A 457 1.88 6.29 13.56
N HIS A 458 1.19 5.77 14.57
CA HIS A 458 1.33 6.21 15.97
C HIS A 458 1.81 5.05 16.85
N VAL A 459 2.86 5.29 17.63
CA VAL A 459 3.48 4.28 18.50
C VAL A 459 3.50 4.75 19.95
N SER A 460 3.20 3.83 20.88
CA SER A 460 3.31 4.08 22.32
C SER A 460 4.38 3.21 22.97
N ALA A 461 4.79 3.55 24.19
CA ALA A 461 5.73 2.73 24.98
C ALA A 461 5.24 1.28 25.24
N ASN A 462 3.96 0.98 25.00
CA ASN A 462 3.39 -0.35 25.24
C ASN A 462 3.09 -1.13 23.94
N GLY A 463 3.54 -0.63 22.78
CA GLY A 463 3.00 -1.01 21.48
C GLY A 463 1.84 -0.10 21.14
#